data_AF-X0YTW4-F1
#
_entry.id   AF-X0YTW4-F1
#
_cell.length_a   1.000
_cell.length_b   1.000
_cell.length_c   1.000
_cell.angle_alpha   90.00
_cell.angle_beta   90.00
_cell.angle_gamma   90.00
#
_symmetry.space_group_name_H-M   'P 1'
#
loop_
_entity.id
_entity.type
_entity.pdbx_description
1 polymer ?
#
loop_
_entity_poly.entity_id
_entity_poly.type
_entity_poly.pdbx_seq_one_letter_code
_entity_poly.pdbx_strand_id
1 'polypeptide(L)'
;LYYYSRLKLSRIKKIILSLGILSLPIGIISSGSRTCILGLILVVVLSLFFYQFKYGVLRSVFILLGLLIIIGVIFSFVSDKVPYILRLQPEIVLKSINNRSEIWKAQIDRVPENLFYYFFGMGKSIRLYGREESHSQYIRNFIETGLIGSLIFFFLIFVIIKKAFRGFLLRKEPLLIGLSSGLLVSTIAMLFISIAAEGFLVVKINEIYWFFVAITMAALSFNKREIVTKEKA
;
A
#
# COMPACT_ATOMS: atom_id res chain seq x y z
N LEU A 1 2.77 9.87 11.93
CA LEU A 1 3.02 9.77 13.41
C LEU A 1 4.35 10.41 13.82
N TYR A 2 5.49 9.96 13.30
CA TYR A 2 6.85 10.42 13.68
C TYR A 2 7.08 11.92 13.66
N TYR A 3 6.73 12.56 12.54
CA TYR A 3 6.92 14.00 12.37
C TYR A 3 5.86 14.79 13.14
N TYR A 4 4.61 14.34 13.06
CA TYR A 4 3.45 14.98 13.70
C TYR A 4 3.63 15.18 15.22
N SER A 5 4.13 14.16 15.94
CA SER A 5 4.31 14.26 17.39
C SER A 5 5.33 15.33 17.81
N ARG A 6 6.30 15.64 16.94
CA ARG A 6 7.36 16.62 17.20
C ARG A 6 7.14 17.99 16.54
N LEU A 7 6.00 18.19 15.86
CA LEU A 7 5.66 19.50 15.30
C LEU A 7 5.49 20.56 16.41
N LYS A 8 6.19 21.68 16.28
CA LYS A 8 6.04 22.88 17.11
C LYS A 8 4.84 23.71 16.64
N LEU A 9 3.64 23.13 16.70
CA LEU A 9 2.37 23.77 16.36
C LEU A 9 1.47 23.89 17.59
N SER A 10 0.61 24.91 17.60
CA SER A 10 -0.44 25.03 18.62
C SER A 10 -1.41 23.85 18.58
N ARG A 11 -2.05 23.54 19.72
CA ARG A 11 -2.98 22.39 19.84
C ARG A 11 -4.11 22.45 18.81
N ILE A 12 -4.66 23.65 18.57
CA ILE A 12 -5.75 23.86 17.59
C ILE A 12 -5.27 23.51 16.17
N LYS A 13 -4.10 24.00 15.74
CA LYS A 13 -3.54 23.68 14.41
C LYS A 13 -3.27 22.18 14.26
N LYS A 14 -2.82 21.51 15.32
CA LYS A 14 -2.65 20.05 15.35
C LYS A 14 -3.96 19.29 15.18
N ILE A 15 -5.04 19.75 15.82
CA ILE A 15 -6.38 19.15 15.68
C ILE A 15 -6.90 19.31 14.26
N ILE A 16 -6.80 20.52 13.69
CA ILE A 16 -7.23 20.79 12.30
C ILE A 16 -6.48 19.88 11.32
N LEU A 17 -5.16 19.74 11.48
CA LEU A 17 -4.36 18.84 10.65
C LEU A 17 -4.82 17.38 10.79
N SER A 18 -5.10 16.92 12.02
CA SER A 18 -5.60 15.57 12.26
C SER A 18 -6.96 15.32 11.62
N LEU A 19 -7.88 16.28 11.70
CA LEU A 19 -9.18 16.21 11.04
C LEU A 19 -9.02 16.10 9.51
N GLY A 20 -8.10 16.87 8.94
CA GLY A 20 -7.77 16.77 7.52
C GLY A 20 -7.29 15.36 7.13
N ILE A 21 -6.46 14.73 7.96
CA ILE A 21 -5.95 13.37 7.72
C ILE A 21 -7.06 12.32 7.90
N LEU A 22 -7.93 12.49 8.92
CA LEU A 22 -9.03 11.57 9.21
C LEU A 22 -10.12 11.58 8.13
N SER A 23 -10.21 12.63 7.32
CA SER A 23 -11.13 12.66 6.18
C SER A 23 -10.82 11.57 5.13
N LEU A 24 -9.55 11.16 4.99
CA LEU A 24 -9.14 10.16 4.00
C LEU A 24 -9.69 8.74 4.31
N PRO A 25 -9.55 8.21 5.55
CA PRO A 25 -10.25 6.98 5.95
C PRO A 25 -11.76 7.00 5.72
N ILE A 26 -12.42 8.14 5.92
CA ILE A 26 -13.88 8.26 5.73
C ILE A 26 -14.24 7.98 4.27
N GLY A 27 -13.50 8.54 3.31
CA GLY A 27 -13.69 8.26 1.88
C GLY A 27 -13.45 6.79 1.51
N ILE A 28 -12.50 6.13 2.18
CA ILE A 28 -12.24 4.70 1.96
C ILE A 28 -13.40 3.86 2.49
N ILE A 29 -13.89 4.16 3.69
CA ILE A 29 -15.01 3.42 4.31
C ILE A 29 -16.30 3.64 3.50
N SER A 30 -16.56 4.87 3.06
CA SER A 30 -17.75 5.19 2.26
C SER A 30 -17.75 4.53 0.88
N SER A 31 -16.57 4.17 0.35
CA SER A 31 -16.47 3.43 -0.92
C SER A 31 -17.08 2.02 -0.85
N GLY A 32 -17.24 1.43 0.34
CA GLY A 32 -17.72 0.06 0.51
C GLY A 32 -16.77 -1.02 -0.04
N SER A 33 -15.56 -0.65 -0.49
CA SER A 33 -14.60 -1.61 -1.06
C SER A 33 -13.88 -2.40 0.03
N ARG A 34 -14.16 -3.70 0.10
CA ARG A 34 -13.51 -4.64 1.04
C ARG A 34 -11.99 -4.62 0.95
N THR A 35 -11.46 -4.59 -0.28
CA THR A 35 -10.01 -4.54 -0.50
C THR A 35 -9.41 -3.24 0.05
N CYS A 36 -10.10 -2.11 -0.14
CA CYS A 36 -9.63 -0.82 0.36
C CYS A 36 -9.72 -0.73 1.89
N ILE A 37 -10.77 -1.29 2.50
CA ILE A 37 -10.93 -1.36 3.96
C ILE A 37 -9.82 -2.23 4.59
N LEU A 38 -9.55 -3.41 4.03
CA LEU A 38 -8.44 -4.26 4.48
C LEU A 38 -7.09 -3.57 4.30
N GLY A 39 -6.90 -2.87 3.18
CA GLY A 39 -5.73 -2.02 2.95
C GLY A 39 -5.57 -0.92 3.99
N LEU A 40 -6.66 -0.24 4.37
CA LEU A 40 -6.66 0.78 5.43
C LEU A 40 -6.27 0.18 6.79
N ILE A 41 -6.85 -0.97 7.15
CA ILE A 41 -6.48 -1.69 8.38
C ILE A 41 -4.98 -2.00 8.36
N LEU A 42 -4.48 -2.55 7.26
CA LEU A 42 -3.06 -2.85 7.11
C LEU A 42 -2.19 -1.60 7.25
N VAL A 43 -2.56 -0.47 6.64
CA VAL A 43 -1.84 0.81 6.77
C VAL A 43 -1.78 1.28 8.22
N VAL A 44 -2.89 1.20 8.96
CA VAL A 44 -2.94 1.59 10.38
C VAL A 44 -2.06 0.67 11.21
N VAL A 45 -2.18 -0.65 11.01
CA VAL A 45 -1.39 -1.67 11.71
C VAL A 45 0.10 -1.47 11.47
N LEU A 46 0.53 -1.34 10.21
CA LEU A 46 1.93 -1.15 9.86
C LEU A 46 2.47 0.20 10.37
N SER A 47 1.68 1.27 10.29
CA SER A 47 2.07 2.60 10.79
C SER A 47 2.35 2.56 12.29
N LEU A 48 1.49 1.89 13.07
CA LEU A 48 1.67 1.70 14.50
C LEU A 48 2.83 0.75 14.81
N PHE A 49 2.96 -0.36 14.06
CA PHE A 49 4.06 -1.31 14.19
C PHE A 49 5.42 -0.64 13.98
N PHE A 50 5.61 0.11 12.89
CA PHE A 50 6.86 0.82 12.67
C PHE A 50 7.10 1.86 13.77
N TYR A 51 6.06 2.61 14.16
CA TYR A 51 6.19 3.63 15.21
C TYR A 51 6.68 3.01 16.52
N GLN A 52 6.13 1.84 16.85
CA GLN A 52 6.58 1.03 17.98
C GLN A 52 8.01 0.57 17.81
N PHE A 53 8.36 0.01 16.66
CA PHE A 53 9.69 -0.49 16.37
C PHE A 53 10.77 0.58 16.58
N LYS A 54 10.49 1.85 16.25
CA LYS A 54 11.46 2.94 16.40
C LYS A 54 11.57 3.49 17.82
N TYR A 55 10.48 3.53 18.59
CA TYR A 55 10.42 4.25 19.86
C TYR A 55 10.12 3.38 21.09
N GLY A 56 9.83 2.08 20.91
CA GLY A 56 9.69 1.12 22.02
C GLY A 56 8.52 1.35 22.96
N VAL A 57 7.48 2.10 22.57
CA VAL A 57 6.39 2.52 23.46
C VAL A 57 5.30 1.44 23.59
N LEU A 58 5.42 0.53 24.57
CA LEU A 58 4.47 -0.59 24.81
C LEU A 58 2.97 -0.20 24.73
N ARG A 59 2.63 1.04 25.12
CA ARG A 59 1.28 1.63 25.00
C ARG A 59 0.72 1.59 23.57
N SER A 60 1.55 1.67 22.54
CA SER A 60 1.14 1.58 21.13
C SER A 60 0.63 0.20 20.74
N VAL A 61 1.06 -0.87 21.41
CA VAL A 61 0.54 -2.24 21.23
C VAL A 61 -0.88 -2.34 21.76
N PHE A 62 -1.14 -1.78 22.95
CA PHE A 62 -2.50 -1.72 23.51
C PHE A 62 -3.42 -0.81 22.68
N ILE A 63 -2.91 0.27 22.10
CA ILE A 63 -3.65 1.09 21.15
C ILE A 63 -3.95 0.33 19.86
N LEU A 64 -2.99 -0.45 19.33
CA LEU A 64 -3.18 -1.29 18.15
C LEU A 64 -4.23 -2.37 18.39
N LEU A 65 -4.13 -3.10 19.50
CA LEU A 65 -5.11 -4.10 19.91
C LEU A 65 -6.49 -3.46 20.14
N GLY A 66 -6.53 -2.31 20.83
CA GLY A 66 -7.75 -1.54 21.04
C GLY A 66 -8.38 -1.07 19.72
N LEU A 67 -7.58 -0.61 18.75
CA LEU A 67 -8.05 -0.22 17.42
C LEU A 67 -8.60 -1.42 16.64
N LEU A 68 -7.90 -2.56 16.66
CA LEU A 68 -8.38 -3.78 16.00
C LEU A 68 -9.68 -4.29 16.64
N ILE A 69 -9.80 -4.22 17.97
CA ILE A 69 -11.03 -4.56 18.70
C ILE A 69 -12.15 -3.57 18.35
N ILE A 70 -11.89 -2.26 18.37
CA ILE A 70 -12.88 -1.24 18.02
C ILE A 70 -13.33 -1.39 16.57
N ILE A 71 -12.40 -1.62 15.65
CA ILE A 71 -12.72 -1.89 14.25
C ILE A 71 -13.57 -3.16 14.15
N GLY A 72 -13.22 -4.25 14.85
CA GLY A 72 -14.01 -5.49 14.89
C GLY A 72 -15.41 -5.30 15.50
N VAL A 73 -15.53 -4.48 16.55
CA VAL A 73 -16.81 -4.17 17.21
C VAL A 73 -17.68 -3.29 16.33
N ILE A 74 -17.14 -2.19 15.80
CA ILE A 74 -17.86 -1.34 14.82
C ILE A 74 -18.27 -2.17 13.62
N PHE A 75 -17.39 -3.04 13.13
CA PHE A 75 -17.69 -3.96 12.03
C PHE A 75 -18.85 -4.90 12.37
N SER A 76 -18.87 -5.51 13.56
CA SER A 76 -19.98 -6.37 14.01
C SER A 76 -21.31 -5.62 14.17
N PHE A 77 -21.30 -4.33 14.53
CA PHE A 77 -22.52 -3.54 14.66
C PHE A 77 -23.04 -3.00 13.32
N VAL A 78 -22.15 -2.76 12.36
CA VAL A 78 -22.48 -2.21 11.04
C VAL A 78 -22.83 -3.32 10.04
N SER A 79 -22.24 -4.53 10.17
CA SER A 79 -22.48 -5.66 9.27
C SER A 79 -23.95 -6.08 9.21
N ASP A 80 -24.64 -6.02 10.34
CA ASP A 80 -26.01 -6.53 10.47
C ASP A 80 -27.06 -5.52 10.00
N LYS A 81 -26.70 -4.22 9.94
CA LYS A 81 -27.64 -3.13 9.68
C LYS A 81 -27.55 -2.53 8.28
N VAL A 82 -26.52 -2.87 7.51
CA VAL A 82 -26.36 -2.34 6.16
C VAL A 82 -26.00 -3.46 5.18
N PRO A 83 -27.00 -4.16 4.61
CA PRO A 83 -26.77 -5.27 3.66
C PRO A 83 -25.95 -4.85 2.43
N TYR A 84 -25.97 -3.55 2.10
CA TYR A 84 -25.25 -2.96 0.98
C TYR A 84 -23.78 -2.64 1.26
N ILE A 85 -23.40 -2.33 2.51
CA ILE A 85 -22.02 -1.91 2.85
C ILE A 85 -21.05 -3.09 2.73
N LEU A 86 -21.56 -4.32 2.76
CA LEU A 86 -20.69 -5.47 2.90
C LEU A 86 -20.88 -6.60 1.89
N ARG A 87 -21.99 -6.73 1.16
CA ARG A 87 -22.21 -7.90 0.25
C ARG A 87 -21.68 -9.21 0.89
N LEU A 88 -21.89 -9.33 2.21
CA LEU A 88 -21.26 -10.33 3.08
C LEU A 88 -22.11 -11.59 3.21
N GLN A 89 -23.16 -11.72 2.40
CA GLN A 89 -23.72 -13.04 2.16
C GLN A 89 -22.55 -13.92 1.68
N PRO A 90 -22.24 -15.02 2.40
CA PRO A 90 -21.12 -15.89 2.05
C PRO A 90 -21.13 -16.24 0.56
N GLU A 91 -22.32 -16.44 -0.01
CA GLU A 91 -22.56 -16.67 -1.43
C GLU A 91 -22.05 -15.55 -2.34
N ILE A 92 -22.29 -14.27 -2.01
CA ILE A 92 -21.80 -13.13 -2.81
C ILE A 92 -20.28 -12.97 -2.66
N VAL A 93 -19.73 -13.26 -1.47
CA VAL A 93 -18.29 -13.25 -1.23
C VAL A 93 -17.60 -14.33 -2.05
N LEU A 94 -18.08 -15.56 -1.95
CA LEU A 94 -17.59 -16.72 -2.71
C LEU A 94 -17.72 -16.47 -4.21
N LYS A 95 -18.87 -15.97 -4.68
CA LYS A 95 -19.07 -15.60 -6.08
C LYS A 95 -18.06 -14.56 -6.56
N SER A 96 -17.76 -13.55 -5.74
CA SER A 96 -16.76 -12.52 -6.09
C SER A 96 -15.33 -13.02 -6.11
N ILE A 97 -14.97 -13.98 -5.26
CA ILE A 97 -13.65 -14.62 -5.26
C ILE A 97 -13.53 -15.54 -6.47
N ASN A 98 -14.54 -16.38 -6.69
CA ASN A 98 -14.60 -17.31 -7.81
C ASN A 98 -14.53 -16.57 -9.15
N ASN A 99 -15.26 -15.46 -9.30
CA ASN A 99 -15.22 -14.64 -10.51
C ASN A 99 -13.79 -14.15 -10.81
N ARG A 100 -13.02 -13.71 -9.80
CA ARG A 100 -11.62 -13.30 -10.01
C ARG A 100 -10.73 -14.48 -10.38
N SER A 101 -10.85 -15.62 -9.70
CA SER A 101 -10.03 -16.79 -10.01
C SER A 101 -10.32 -17.34 -11.42
N GLU A 102 -11.57 -17.27 -11.87
CA GLU A 102 -11.97 -17.64 -13.23
C GLU A 102 -11.36 -16.68 -14.26
N ILE A 103 -11.41 -15.36 -14.00
CA ILE A 103 -10.75 -14.35 -14.84
C ILE A 103 -9.25 -14.62 -14.91
N TRP A 104 -8.59 -14.87 -13.77
CA TRP A 104 -7.14 -15.12 -13.74
C TRP A 104 -6.77 -16.38 -14.52
N LYS A 105 -7.53 -17.46 -14.34
CA LYS A 105 -7.32 -18.71 -15.07
C LYS A 105 -7.50 -18.49 -16.57
N ALA A 106 -8.62 -17.88 -16.98
CA ALA A 106 -8.89 -17.59 -18.39
C ALA A 106 -7.85 -16.65 -19.03
N GLN A 107 -7.24 -15.77 -18.25
CA GLN A 107 -6.18 -14.88 -18.70
C GLN A 107 -4.83 -15.61 -18.83
N ILE A 108 -4.50 -16.53 -17.93
CA ILE A 108 -3.30 -17.37 -18.02
C ILE A 108 -3.41 -18.36 -19.18
N ASP A 109 -4.57 -19.01 -19.35
CA ASP A 109 -4.82 -20.01 -20.39
C ASP A 109 -4.77 -19.40 -21.81
N ARG A 110 -4.82 -18.07 -21.93
CA ARG A 110 -4.65 -17.34 -23.20
C ARG A 110 -3.21 -17.09 -23.58
N VAL A 111 -2.27 -17.24 -22.64
CA VAL A 111 -0.84 -17.09 -22.96
C VAL A 111 -0.50 -18.23 -23.94
N PRO A 112 -0.02 -17.93 -25.17
CA PRO A 112 0.32 -18.98 -26.11
C PRO A 112 1.35 -19.93 -25.50
N GLU A 113 1.26 -21.22 -25.82
CA GLU A 113 2.21 -22.27 -25.41
C GLU A 113 3.58 -22.11 -26.10
N ASN A 114 4.20 -20.96 -25.91
CA ASN A 114 5.50 -20.63 -26.44
C ASN A 114 6.29 -19.91 -25.34
N LEU A 115 7.48 -20.44 -25.09
CA LEU A 115 8.40 -19.98 -24.04
C LEU A 115 8.68 -18.47 -24.12
N PHE A 116 8.69 -17.90 -25.33
CA PHE A 116 8.87 -16.47 -25.54
C PHE A 116 7.83 -15.63 -24.80
N TYR A 117 6.54 -15.97 -24.89
CA TYR A 117 5.48 -15.21 -24.23
C TYR A 117 5.49 -15.38 -22.72
N TYR A 118 5.93 -16.52 -22.20
CA TYR A 118 6.13 -16.69 -20.76
C TYR A 118 7.25 -15.80 -20.21
N PHE A 119 8.35 -15.61 -20.95
CA PHE A 119 9.46 -14.76 -20.50
C PHE A 119 9.23 -13.27 -20.73
N PHE A 120 8.72 -12.88 -21.90
CA PHE A 120 8.63 -11.49 -22.34
C PHE A 120 7.20 -10.92 -22.32
N GLY A 121 6.19 -11.77 -22.11
CA GLY A 121 4.79 -11.36 -22.11
C GLY A 121 4.24 -11.16 -23.52
N MET A 122 2.94 -10.85 -23.57
CA MET A 122 2.20 -10.59 -24.80
C MET A 122 2.19 -9.11 -25.21
N GLY A 123 2.84 -8.24 -24.43
CA GLY A 123 2.89 -6.80 -24.66
C GLY A 123 1.85 -6.01 -23.86
N LYS A 124 2.10 -4.70 -23.73
CA LYS A 124 1.22 -3.78 -23.02
C LYS A 124 -0.11 -3.60 -23.75
N SER A 125 -1.19 -3.44 -22.98
CA SER A 125 -2.54 -3.22 -23.50
C SER A 125 -3.10 -4.36 -24.34
N ILE A 126 -2.56 -5.58 -24.18
CA ILE A 126 -3.18 -6.80 -24.72
C ILE A 126 -4.63 -6.86 -24.22
N ARG A 127 -5.56 -7.26 -25.10
CA ARG A 127 -6.97 -7.39 -24.72
C ARG A 127 -7.13 -8.55 -23.74
N LEU A 128 -7.15 -8.19 -22.46
CA LEU A 128 -7.51 -9.09 -21.37
C LEU A 128 -8.93 -9.65 -21.58
N TYR A 129 -9.19 -10.83 -21.03
CA TYR A 129 -10.46 -11.56 -21.19
C TYR A 129 -11.68 -10.64 -21.03
N GLY A 130 -12.64 -10.70 -21.96
CA GLY A 130 -13.92 -9.98 -21.86
C GLY A 130 -13.87 -8.44 -21.92
N ARG A 131 -12.71 -7.79 -22.19
CA ARG A 131 -12.48 -6.36 -21.90
C ARG A 131 -12.51 -6.05 -20.39
N GLU A 132 -12.37 -7.05 -19.54
CA GLU A 132 -12.37 -6.91 -18.09
C GLU A 132 -10.95 -6.64 -17.57
N GLU A 133 -10.88 -5.94 -16.44
CA GLU A 133 -9.63 -5.75 -15.70
C GLU A 133 -9.12 -7.11 -15.18
N SER A 134 -7.81 -7.25 -14.99
CA SER A 134 -7.26 -8.49 -14.42
C SER A 134 -7.68 -8.67 -12.95
N HIS A 135 -8.07 -7.58 -12.28
CA HIS A 135 -8.33 -7.56 -10.84
C HIS A 135 -7.16 -8.11 -10.01
N SER A 136 -5.95 -8.11 -10.58
CA SER A 136 -4.69 -8.45 -9.95
C SER A 136 -3.55 -7.82 -10.74
N GLN A 137 -2.74 -7.00 -10.07
CA GLN A 137 -1.55 -6.42 -10.69
C GLN A 137 -0.58 -7.51 -11.15
N TYR A 138 -0.48 -8.60 -10.40
CA TYR A 138 0.54 -9.63 -10.63
C TYR A 138 0.24 -10.46 -11.87
N ILE A 139 -1.02 -10.89 -12.03
CA ILE A 139 -1.48 -11.61 -13.22
C ILE A 139 -1.32 -10.73 -14.45
N ARG A 140 -1.77 -9.48 -14.39
CA ARG A 140 -1.61 -8.52 -15.48
C ARG A 140 -0.15 -8.28 -15.84
N ASN A 141 0.73 -8.09 -14.87
CA ASN A 141 2.13 -7.82 -15.12
C ASN A 141 2.83 -9.01 -15.77
N PHE A 142 2.51 -10.23 -15.32
CA PHE A 142 2.99 -11.46 -15.95
C PHE A 142 2.52 -11.59 -17.40
N ILE A 143 1.24 -11.30 -17.66
CA ILE A 143 0.68 -11.40 -19.01
C ILE A 143 1.27 -10.35 -19.95
N GLU A 144 1.37 -9.09 -19.51
CA GLU A 144 1.82 -8.00 -20.38
C GLU A 144 3.34 -7.98 -20.57
N THR A 145 4.11 -8.38 -19.56
CA THR A 145 5.58 -8.21 -19.54
C THR A 145 6.38 -9.48 -19.28
N GLY A 146 5.68 -10.60 -19.08
CA GLY A 146 6.29 -11.90 -18.83
C GLY A 146 6.94 -12.02 -17.45
N LEU A 147 7.65 -13.12 -17.27
CA LEU A 147 8.44 -13.38 -16.08
C LEU A 147 9.55 -12.33 -15.89
N ILE A 148 10.22 -11.90 -16.96
CA ILE A 148 11.34 -10.95 -16.88
C ILE A 148 10.84 -9.59 -16.39
N GLY A 149 9.78 -9.05 -16.99
CA GLY A 149 9.20 -7.79 -16.55
C GLY A 149 8.64 -7.85 -15.12
N SER A 150 8.08 -9.00 -14.74
CA SER A 150 7.65 -9.26 -13.36
C SER A 150 8.81 -9.25 -12.36
N LEU A 151 9.93 -9.90 -12.69
CA LEU A 151 11.13 -9.88 -11.86
C LEU A 151 11.73 -8.47 -11.74
N ILE A 152 11.77 -7.70 -12.83
CA ILE A 152 12.23 -6.31 -12.80
C ILE A 152 11.34 -5.46 -11.90
N PHE A 153 10.02 -5.64 -11.97
CA PHE A 153 9.07 -4.96 -11.08
C PHE A 153 9.36 -5.29 -9.60
N PHE A 154 9.46 -6.57 -9.25
CA PHE A 154 9.76 -6.96 -7.87
C PHE A 154 11.14 -6.50 -7.41
N PHE A 155 12.13 -6.50 -8.30
CA PHE A 155 13.46 -5.97 -7.99
C PHE A 155 13.41 -4.47 -7.68
N LEU A 156 12.68 -3.69 -8.48
CA LEU A 156 12.49 -2.25 -8.24
C LEU A 156 11.82 -2.00 -6.87
N ILE A 157 10.74 -2.73 -6.59
CA ILE A 157 10.04 -2.69 -5.30
C ILE A 157 10.99 -3.05 -4.15
N PHE A 158 11.79 -4.12 -4.30
CA PHE A 158 12.78 -4.53 -3.32
C PHE A 158 13.81 -3.41 -3.05
N VAL A 159 14.33 -2.76 -4.09
CA VAL A 159 15.27 -1.64 -3.95
C VAL A 159 14.63 -0.48 -3.19
N ILE A 160 13.38 -0.14 -3.50
CA ILE A 160 12.62 0.92 -2.80
C ILE A 160 12.48 0.57 -1.32
N ILE A 161 11.99 -0.63 -1.01
CA ILE A 161 11.83 -1.11 0.37
C ILE A 161 13.17 -1.09 1.10
N LYS A 162 14.23 -1.63 0.49
CA LYS A 162 15.57 -1.66 1.09
C LYS A 162 16.08 -0.27 1.44
N LYS A 163 15.91 0.71 0.54
CA LYS A 163 16.34 2.09 0.77
C LYS A 163 15.50 2.79 1.83
N ALA A 164 14.18 2.65 1.77
CA ALA A 164 13.26 3.20 2.76
C ALA A 164 13.52 2.59 4.15
N PHE A 165 13.72 1.28 4.23
CA PHE A 165 14.05 0.58 5.48
C PHE A 165 15.37 1.06 6.09
N ARG A 166 16.41 1.21 5.27
CA ARG A 166 17.68 1.78 5.72
C ARG A 166 17.52 3.23 6.20
N GLY A 167 16.74 4.05 5.50
CA GLY A 167 16.41 5.41 5.93
C GLY A 167 15.69 5.45 7.27
N PHE A 168 14.70 4.57 7.44
CA PHE A 168 13.94 4.40 8.67
C PHE A 168 14.82 3.99 9.85
N LEU A 169 15.71 3.02 9.67
CA LEU A 169 16.59 2.53 10.74
C LEU A 169 17.67 3.55 11.13
N LEU A 170 18.43 4.06 10.14
CA LEU A 170 19.67 4.78 10.40
C LEU A 170 19.49 6.28 10.65
N ARG A 171 18.41 6.89 10.18
CA ARG A 171 18.20 8.34 10.35
C ARG A 171 17.65 8.64 11.75
N LYS A 172 18.07 9.81 12.28
CA LYS A 172 17.61 10.38 13.55
C LYS A 172 16.58 11.51 13.35
N GLU A 173 16.59 12.13 12.18
CA GLU A 173 15.70 13.25 11.87
C GLU A 173 14.23 12.77 11.73
N PRO A 174 13.27 13.36 12.47
CA PRO A 174 11.88 12.89 12.49
C PRO A 174 11.19 12.95 11.12
N LEU A 175 11.54 13.92 10.28
CA LEU A 175 11.01 14.05 8.92
C LEU A 175 11.47 12.87 8.05
N LEU A 176 12.77 12.57 8.02
CA LEU A 176 13.31 11.46 7.23
C LEU A 176 12.81 10.10 7.71
N ILE A 177 12.67 9.90 9.02
CA ILE A 177 12.05 8.69 9.58
C ILE A 177 10.57 8.63 9.13
N GLY A 178 9.86 9.75 9.18
CA GLY A 178 8.47 9.88 8.72
C GLY A 178 8.29 9.52 7.25
N LEU A 179 9.09 10.10 6.36
CA LEU A 179 9.07 9.82 4.92
C LEU A 179 9.42 8.36 4.64
N SER A 180 10.49 7.85 5.25
CA SER A 180 10.94 6.47 5.08
C SER A 180 9.91 5.45 5.54
N SER A 181 9.37 5.63 6.74
CA SER A 181 8.34 4.74 7.30
C SER A 181 7.02 4.85 6.53
N GLY A 182 6.61 6.05 6.14
CA GLY A 182 5.45 6.25 5.28
C GLY A 182 5.60 5.51 3.96
N LEU A 183 6.76 5.62 3.31
CA LEU A 183 7.02 4.93 2.04
C LEU A 183 6.99 3.41 2.20
N LEU A 184 7.55 2.86 3.29
CA LEU A 184 7.44 1.43 3.60
C LEU A 184 5.99 0.98 3.73
N VAL A 185 5.21 1.68 4.56
CA VAL A 185 3.80 1.37 4.80
C VAL A 185 3.00 1.43 3.51
N SER A 186 3.16 2.51 2.73
CA SER A 186 2.48 2.68 1.45
C SER A 186 2.87 1.60 0.43
N THR A 187 4.16 1.25 0.34
CA THR A 187 4.63 0.20 -0.59
C THR A 187 4.04 -1.16 -0.23
N ILE A 188 4.08 -1.54 1.05
CA ILE A 188 3.54 -2.83 1.50
C ILE A 188 2.02 -2.87 1.31
N ALA A 189 1.31 -1.78 1.63
CA ALA A 189 -0.13 -1.70 1.43
C ALA A 189 -0.52 -1.77 -0.06
N MET A 190 0.23 -1.11 -0.93
CA MET A 190 0.03 -1.18 -2.38
C MET A 190 0.24 -2.59 -2.92
N LEU A 191 1.28 -3.30 -2.47
CA LEU A 191 1.50 -4.71 -2.85
C LEU A 191 0.37 -5.61 -2.36
N PHE A 192 -0.12 -5.39 -1.13
CA PHE A 192 -1.22 -6.16 -0.58
C PHE A 192 -2.53 -5.94 -1.37
N ILE A 193 -2.91 -4.69 -1.63
CA ILE A 193 -4.11 -4.37 -2.41
C ILE A 193 -3.97 -4.88 -3.85
N SER A 194 -2.75 -4.91 -4.39
CA SER A 194 -2.44 -5.39 -5.73
C SER A 194 -2.71 -6.88 -5.97
N ILE A 195 -3.02 -7.65 -4.91
CA ILE A 195 -3.49 -9.03 -5.03
C ILE A 195 -4.87 -9.07 -5.69
N ALA A 196 -5.76 -8.14 -5.31
CA ALA A 196 -7.17 -8.13 -5.69
C ALA A 196 -7.58 -6.88 -6.50
N ALA A 197 -6.60 -6.08 -6.91
CA ALA A 197 -6.76 -4.88 -7.73
C ALA A 197 -5.45 -4.57 -8.49
N GLU A 198 -5.48 -3.59 -9.40
CA GLU A 198 -4.32 -3.16 -10.20
C GLU A 198 -3.70 -1.89 -9.60
N GLY A 199 -3.15 -2.00 -8.40
CA GLY A 199 -2.76 -0.84 -7.58
C GLY A 199 -1.73 0.09 -8.23
N PHE A 200 -0.78 -0.47 -8.99
CA PHE A 200 0.30 0.30 -9.62
C PHE A 200 -0.03 0.76 -11.06
N LEU A 201 -1.21 0.42 -11.56
CA LEU A 201 -1.63 0.80 -12.92
C LEU A 201 -2.55 2.01 -12.93
N VAL A 202 -3.43 2.11 -11.94
CA VAL A 202 -4.37 3.24 -11.83
C VAL A 202 -3.60 4.56 -11.71
N VAL A 203 -3.71 5.39 -12.75
CA VAL A 203 -2.88 6.59 -12.96
C VAL A 203 -2.76 7.46 -11.71
N LYS A 204 -3.88 7.87 -11.12
CA LYS A 204 -3.89 8.77 -9.94
C LYS A 204 -3.17 8.17 -8.73
N ILE A 205 -3.37 6.88 -8.47
CA ILE A 205 -2.73 6.20 -7.33
C ILE A 205 -1.23 6.07 -7.61
N ASN A 206 -0.90 5.68 -8.83
CA ASN A 206 0.47 5.47 -9.28
C ASN A 206 1.30 6.76 -9.24
N GLU A 207 0.76 7.88 -9.73
CA GLU A 207 1.41 9.19 -9.72
C GLU A 207 1.73 9.65 -8.29
N ILE A 208 0.76 9.58 -7.38
CA ILE A 208 0.96 9.96 -5.98
C ILE A 208 2.03 9.07 -5.33
N TYR A 209 1.99 7.76 -5.60
CA TYR A 209 2.98 6.82 -5.08
C TYR A 209 4.39 7.14 -5.59
N TRP A 210 4.58 7.30 -6.91
CA TRP A 210 5.91 7.58 -7.48
C TRP A 210 6.44 8.95 -7.08
N PHE A 211 5.57 9.95 -6.95
CA PHE A 211 5.93 11.25 -6.40
C PHE A 211 6.46 11.11 -4.97
N PHE A 212 5.78 10.31 -4.14
CA PHE A 212 6.20 10.07 -2.76
C PHE A 212 7.51 9.27 -2.67
N VAL A 213 7.72 8.29 -3.56
CA VAL A 213 9.01 7.60 -3.74
C VAL A 213 10.10 8.63 -4.05
N ALA A 214 9.88 9.48 -5.06
CA ALA A 214 10.87 10.45 -5.53
C ALA A 214 11.29 11.43 -4.43
N ILE A 215 10.34 12.04 -3.72
CA ILE A 215 10.63 12.96 -2.62
C ILE A 215 11.40 12.25 -1.50
N THR A 216 10.99 11.05 -1.13
CA THR A 216 11.65 10.30 -0.05
C THR A 216 13.09 9.95 -0.43
N MET A 217 13.32 9.48 -1.66
CA MET A 217 14.67 9.17 -2.15
C MET A 217 15.55 10.42 -2.25
N ALA A 218 15.00 11.53 -2.76
CA ALA A 218 15.71 12.81 -2.84
C ALA A 218 16.13 13.29 -1.44
N ALA A 219 15.20 13.31 -0.48
CA ALA A 219 15.47 13.70 0.91
C ALA A 219 16.55 12.82 1.58
N LEU A 220 16.51 11.50 1.35
CA LEU A 220 17.53 10.57 1.86
C LEU A 220 18.90 10.78 1.23
N SER A 221 18.95 11.27 -0.02
CA SER A 221 20.18 11.51 -0.78
C SER A 221 20.90 12.79 -0.35
N PHE A 222 20.17 13.90 -0.14
CA PHE A 222 20.77 15.18 0.25
C PHE A 222 21.39 15.13 1.64
N ASN A 223 20.72 14.49 2.60
CA ASN A 223 21.24 14.32 3.95
C ASN A 223 22.46 13.36 3.98
N LYS A 224 22.72 12.56 2.94
CA LYS A 224 23.98 11.80 2.83
C LYS A 224 25.16 12.72 2.47
N ARG A 225 24.93 13.76 1.67
CA ARG A 225 26.00 14.69 1.23
C ARG A 225 26.49 15.57 2.37
N GLU A 226 25.60 16.13 3.19
CA GLU A 226 25.98 16.99 4.32
C GLU A 226 26.89 16.32 5.36
N ILE A 227 26.71 15.02 5.61
CA ILE A 227 27.54 14.28 6.58
C ILE A 227 28.97 14.15 6.05
N VAL A 228 29.14 13.85 4.75
CA VAL A 228 30.45 13.68 4.12
C VAL A 228 31.20 15.01 4.01
N THR A 229 30.51 16.14 3.80
CA THR A 229 31.17 17.46 3.78
C THR A 229 31.63 17.90 5.16
N LYS A 230 30.90 17.56 6.23
CA LYS A 230 31.30 17.90 7.61
C LYS A 230 32.46 17.07 8.15
N GLU A 231 32.69 15.87 7.64
CA GLU A 231 33.86 15.05 8.02
C GLU A 231 35.15 15.47 7.28
N LYS A 232 35.05 16.34 6.27
CA LYS A 232 36.18 16.82 5.46
C LYS A 232 36.58 18.27 5.74
N ALA A 233 35.88 18.95 6.65
CA ALA A 233 36.16 20.32 7.09
C ALA A 233 36.63 20.31 8.54
#